data_AF-A0A4Q3ER06-F1
#
_entry.id   AF-A0A4Q3ER06-F1
#
_cell.length_a   1.000
_cell.length_b   1.000
_cell.length_c   1.000
_cell.angle_alpha   90.00
_cell.angle_beta   90.00
_cell.angle_gamma   90.00
#
_symmetry.space_group_name_H-M   'P 1'
#
loop_
_entity.id
_entity.type
_entity.pdbx_description
1 polymer ?
#
loop_
_entity_poly.entity_id
_entity_poly.type
_entity_poly.pdbx_seq_one_letter_code
_entity_poly.pdbx_strand_id
1 'polypeptide(L)' 'FAGPRVIKETIKKDLPKGFQTAEFVQEHGFLDFIVDRREMKEKLASFIRMVSPHLPVEEN' A
#
# COMPACT_ATOMS: atom_id res chain seq x y z
N PHE A 1 -11.07 -6.68 2.24
CA PHE A 1 -11.36 -7.48 1.03
C PHE A 1 -12.81 -7.27 0.60
N ALA A 2 -13.81 -7.66 1.40
CA ALA A 2 -15.20 -7.27 1.15
C ALA A 2 -15.40 -5.75 1.33
N GLY A 3 -16.40 -5.18 0.64
CA GLY A 3 -16.73 -3.76 0.74
C GLY A 3 -17.38 -3.39 2.09
N PRO A 4 -17.39 -2.09 2.45
CA PRO A 4 -17.87 -1.62 3.76
C PRO A 4 -19.29 -2.08 4.09
N ARG A 5 -20.19 -2.05 3.09
CA ARG A 5 -21.59 -2.45 3.25
C ARG A 5 -21.74 -3.91 3.71
N VAL A 6 -21.05 -4.82 3.03
CA VAL A 6 -21.10 -6.26 3.34
C VAL A 6 -20.61 -6.51 4.76
N ILE A 7 -19.47 -5.92 5.14
CA ILE A 7 -18.93 -6.08 6.50
C ILE A 7 -19.91 -5.55 7.55
N LYS A 8 -20.47 -4.36 7.35
CA LYS A 8 -21.45 -3.75 8.26
C LYS A 8 -22.68 -4.64 8.45
N GLU A 9 -23.20 -5.20 7.35
CA GLU A 9 -24.33 -6.13 7.38
C GLU A 9 -24.01 -7.44 8.10
N THR A 10 -22.77 -7.93 8.01
CA THR A 10 -22.30 -9.15 8.70
C THR A 10 -22.11 -8.93 10.20
N ILE A 11 -21.40 -7.87 10.62
CA ILE A 11 -21.01 -7.66 12.02
C ILE A 11 -22.06 -6.89 12.85
N LYS A 12 -23.07 -6.32 12.18
CA LYS A 12 -24.15 -5.51 12.79
C LYS A 12 -23.66 -4.36 13.68
N LYS A 13 -22.53 -3.75 13.32
CA LYS A 13 -21.91 -2.61 14.00
C LYS A 13 -21.44 -1.58 12.98
N ASP A 14 -21.36 -0.32 13.39
CA ASP A 14 -20.72 0.71 12.57
C ASP A 14 -19.24 0.41 12.36
N LEU A 15 -18.75 0.83 11.20
CA LEU A 15 -17.34 0.69 10.85
C LEU A 15 -16.55 1.86 11.43
N PRO A 16 -15.29 1.63 11.85
CA PRO A 16 -14.41 2.71 12.28
C PRO A 16 -14.31 3.84 11.25
N LYS A 17 -14.06 5.06 11.71
CA LYS A 17 -13.80 6.18 10.80
C LYS A 17 -12.57 5.86 9.94
N GLY A 18 -12.67 6.13 8.64
CA GLY A 18 -11.59 5.85 7.71
C GLY A 18 -11.40 4.36 7.41
N PHE A 19 -12.29 3.47 7.84
CA PHE A 19 -12.20 2.05 7.49
C PHE A 19 -11.97 1.86 5.97
N GLN A 20 -10.94 1.09 5.62
CA GLN A 20 -10.46 0.84 4.25
C GLN A 20 -9.87 2.05 3.48
N THR A 21 -9.67 3.20 4.12
CA THR A 21 -8.78 4.25 3.58
C THR A 21 -7.32 3.79 3.63
N ALA A 22 -6.46 4.40 2.81
CA ALA A 22 -5.04 4.06 2.77
C ALA A 22 -4.38 4.26 4.14
N GLU A 23 -4.72 5.35 4.82
CA GLU A 23 -4.20 5.72 6.15
C GLU A 23 -4.59 4.69 7.20
N PHE A 24 -5.87 4.31 7.22
CA PHE A 24 -6.37 3.31 8.17
C PHE A 24 -5.65 1.97 7.99
N VAL A 25 -5.51 1.49 6.76
CA VAL A 25 -4.86 0.19 6.53
C VAL A 25 -3.34 0.26 6.73
N GLN A 26 -2.70 1.41 6.53
CA GLN A 26 -1.30 1.63 6.88
C GLN A 26 -1.09 1.57 8.40
N GLU A 27 -1.95 2.24 9.19
CA GLU A 27 -1.90 2.19 10.66
C GLU A 27 -2.02 0.75 11.21
N HIS A 28 -2.74 -0.12 10.49
CA HIS A 28 -2.91 -1.53 10.84
C HIS A 28 -1.85 -2.47 10.22
N GLY A 29 -0.80 -1.91 9.59
CA GLY A 29 0.35 -2.67 9.09
C GLY A 29 0.13 -3.39 7.75
N PHE A 30 -0.91 -3.04 6.99
CA PHE A 30 -1.18 -3.65 5.67
C PHE A 30 -0.47 -2.94 4.51
N LEU A 31 0.00 -1.70 4.71
CA LEU A 31 0.72 -0.93 3.71
C LEU A 31 2.02 -0.39 4.31
N ASP A 32 3.10 -0.41 3.52
CA ASP A 32 4.37 0.20 3.90
C ASP A 32 4.38 1.71 3.61
N PHE A 33 3.81 2.12 2.47
CA PHE A 33 3.87 3.50 1.99
C PHE A 33 2.53 3.99 1.45
N ILE A 34 2.23 5.27 1.71
CA ILE A 34 1.23 6.07 1.00
C ILE A 34 2.01 7.16 0.26
N VAL A 35 1.76 7.30 -1.04
CA VAL A 35 2.58 8.14 -1.93
C VAL A 35 1.66 9.01 -2.77
N ASP A 36 1.96 10.30 -2.84
CA ASP A 36 1.25 11.20 -3.77
C ASP A 36 1.49 10.73 -5.20
N ARG A 37 0.44 10.75 -6.02
CA ARG A 37 0.51 10.23 -7.39
C ARG A 37 1.59 10.90 -8.24
N ARG A 38 1.93 12.17 -7.96
CA ARG A 38 2.97 12.94 -8.67
C ARG A 38 4.37 12.42 -8.39
N GLU A 39 4.59 11.80 -7.22
CA GLU A 39 5.89 11.28 -6.77
C GLU A 39 6.05 9.77 -7.04
N MET A 40 4.97 9.10 -7.45
CA MET A 40 4.90 7.64 -7.59
C MET A 40 6.02 7.07 -8.49
N LYS A 41 6.34 7.73 -9.60
CA LYS A 41 7.38 7.26 -10.54
C LYS A 41 8.76 7.20 -9.88
N GLU A 42 9.11 8.25 -9.13
CA GLU A 42 10.39 8.35 -8.46
C GLU A 42 10.48 7.34 -7.30
N LYS A 43 9.42 7.25 -6.49
CA LYS A 43 9.36 6.31 -5.37
C LYS A 43 9.50 4.85 -5.84
N LEU A 44 8.81 4.48 -6.91
CA LEU A 44 8.90 3.13 -7.48
C LEU A 44 10.31 2.84 -8.03
N ALA A 45 10.89 3.78 -8.78
CA ALA A 45 12.25 3.60 -9.32
C ALA A 45 13.30 3.43 -8.22
N SER A 46 13.19 4.23 -7.16
CA SER A 46 14.06 4.13 -5.98
C SER A 46 13.88 2.78 -5.25
N PHE A 47 12.64 2.39 -4.98
CA PHE A 47 12.35 1.14 -4.27
C PHE A 47 12.81 -0.09 -5.06
N ILE A 48 12.51 -0.15 -6.36
CA ILE A 48 12.97 -1.25 -7.23
C ILE A 48 14.49 -1.32 -7.21
N ARG A 49 15.21 -0.21 -7.40
CA ARG A 49 16.69 -0.20 -7.35
C ARG A 49 17.23 -0.71 -6.02
N MET A 50 16.57 -0.40 -4.91
CA MET A 50 16.97 -0.84 -3.57
C MET A 50 16.78 -2.35 -3.37
N VAL A 51 15.69 -2.93 -3.89
CA VAL A 51 15.39 -4.37 -3.72
C VAL A 51 15.89 -5.24 -4.87
N SER A 52 16.26 -4.65 -5.99
CA SER A 52 16.81 -5.38 -7.13
C SER A 52 18.13 -6.05 -6.72
N PRO A 53 18.28 -7.36 -6.98
CA PRO A 53 19.58 -8.00 -6.83
C PRO A 53 20.58 -7.28 -7.73
N HIS A 54 21.81 -7.11 -7.25
CA HIS A 54 22.90 -6.65 -8.10
C HIS A 54 23.13 -7.70 -9.19
N LEU A 55 22.57 -7.47 -10.37
CA LEU A 55 22.97 -8.19 -11.56
C LEU A 55 24.41 -7.76 -11.87
N PRO A 56 25.35 -8.71 -12.03
CA PRO A 56 26.69 -8.36 -12.46
C PRO A 56 26.59 -7.60 -13.78
N VAL A 57 27.20 -6.42 -13.82
CA VAL A 57 27.33 -5.67 -15.06
C VAL A 57 28.33 -6.45 -15.91
N GLU A 58 27.91 -6.99 -17.06
CA GLU A 58 28.87 -7.52 -18.02
C GLU A 58 29.71 -6.34 -18.53
N GLU A 59 30.98 -6.32 -18.15
CA GLU A 59 31.97 -5.42 -18.73
C GLU A 59 32.24 -5.88 -20.16
N ASN A 60 32.04 -4.97 -21.13
CA ASN A 60 32.53 -5.13 -22.50
C ASN A 60 34.02 -4.76 -22.59
#